data_AF-A0A9P0PJJ8-F1
#
_entry.id   AF-A0A9P0PJJ8-F1
#
_cell.length_a   1.000
_cell.length_b   1.000
_cell.length_c   1.000
_cell.angle_alpha   90.00
_cell.angle_beta   90.00
_cell.angle_gamma   90.00
#
_symmetry.space_group_name_H-M   'P 1'
#
loop_
_entity.id
_entity.type
_entity.pdbx_description
1 polymer ?
#
loop_
_entity_poly.entity_id
_entity_poly.type
_entity_poly.pdbx_seq_one_letter_code
_entity_poly.pdbx_strand_id
1 'polypeptide(L)'
;MPNVYLRRNSSNRGSWTEDNLKHAMAAVKDGLMSVRRASLSFQIPRKTLERRLKHNNDKKWNLGPDSLLGTSNEMRLVRHIKNMQKSGFALTRQDVRRLAYEFTNQLGFRHKFNPNTEMAGHVWLQTFLMRNPTITIRKSKGLSPRSQSMNRTLHSQKTRWAYVSFYLC
;
A
#
# COMPACT_ATOMS: atom_id res chain seq x y z
N MET A 1 -5.03 -2.89 -21.62
CA MET A 1 -5.97 -2.37 -20.59
C MET A 1 -5.86 -3.24 -19.35
N PRO A 2 -5.85 -2.72 -18.11
CA PRO A 2 -5.91 -3.57 -16.92
C PRO A 2 -7.26 -4.31 -16.92
N ASN A 3 -7.24 -5.64 -16.83
CA ASN A 3 -8.46 -6.42 -16.65
C ASN A 3 -8.91 -6.26 -15.19
N VAL A 4 -9.79 -5.28 -14.94
CA VAL A 4 -10.37 -5.03 -13.62
C VAL A 4 -11.60 -5.92 -13.49
N TYR A 5 -11.42 -7.09 -12.90
CA TYR A 5 -12.53 -7.97 -12.55
C TYR A 5 -13.42 -7.29 -11.50
N LEU A 6 -14.62 -6.86 -11.91
CA LEU A 6 -15.65 -6.40 -10.98
C LEU A 6 -16.29 -7.63 -10.34
N ARG A 7 -16.02 -7.85 -9.05
CA ARG A 7 -16.67 -8.92 -8.28
C ARG A 7 -18.17 -8.65 -8.23
N ARG A 8 -18.96 -9.53 -8.85
CA ARG A 8 -20.43 -9.53 -8.74
C ARG A 8 -20.78 -9.58 -7.24
N ASN A 9 -21.42 -8.53 -6.73
CA ASN A 9 -21.78 -8.32 -5.32
C ASN A 9 -20.64 -7.89 -4.37
N SER A 10 -19.76 -6.98 -4.78
CA SER A 10 -18.92 -6.25 -3.82
C SER A 10 -19.81 -5.38 -2.93
N SER A 11 -20.15 -5.87 -1.73
CA SER A 11 -20.85 -5.06 -0.73
C SER A 11 -20.02 -3.80 -0.47
N ASN A 12 -20.60 -2.61 -0.68
CA ASN A 12 -19.95 -1.33 -0.48
C ASN A 12 -19.78 -1.06 1.03
N ARG A 13 -18.87 -1.80 1.66
CA ARG A 13 -18.61 -1.75 3.11
C ARG A 13 -17.72 -0.57 3.42
N GLY A 14 -18.14 0.25 4.39
CA GLY A 14 -17.31 1.35 4.89
C GLY A 14 -17.15 2.51 3.91
N SER A 15 -18.17 2.78 3.09
CA SER A 15 -18.20 3.92 2.15
C SER A 15 -18.25 5.30 2.84
N TRP A 16 -18.61 5.35 4.13
CA TRP A 16 -18.64 6.57 4.93
C TRP A 16 -17.24 7.11 5.25
N THR A 17 -17.06 8.42 5.33
CA THR A 17 -15.77 9.06 5.67
C THR A 17 -15.53 9.06 7.18
N GLU A 18 -14.27 9.20 7.60
CA GLU A 18 -13.93 9.33 9.02
C GLU A 18 -14.59 10.57 9.64
N ASP A 19 -14.63 11.67 8.89
CA ASP A 19 -15.27 12.91 9.33
C ASP A 19 -16.77 12.70 9.56
N ASN A 20 -17.48 12.00 8.65
CA ASN A 20 -18.89 11.68 8.86
C ASN A 20 -19.11 10.85 10.13
N LEU A 21 -18.19 9.94 10.46
CA LEU A 21 -18.27 9.17 11.70
C LEU A 21 -18.08 10.06 12.94
N LYS A 22 -17.10 10.96 12.92
CA LYS A 22 -16.85 11.91 14.02
C LYS A 22 -18.05 12.82 14.27
N HIS A 23 -18.59 13.43 13.22
CA HIS A 23 -19.78 14.29 13.33
C HIS A 23 -21.01 13.50 13.80
N ALA A 24 -21.22 12.29 13.28
CA ALA A 24 -22.33 11.44 13.73
C ALA A 24 -22.21 11.06 15.22
N MET A 25 -21.00 10.76 15.68
CA MET A 25 -20.76 10.42 17.09
C MET A 25 -20.94 11.63 18.00
N ALA A 26 -20.44 12.81 17.60
CA ALA A 26 -20.61 14.05 18.35
C ALA A 26 -22.10 14.41 18.49
N ALA A 27 -22.85 14.44 17.37
CA ALA A 27 -24.27 14.77 17.38
C ALA A 27 -25.13 13.83 18.25
N VAL A 28 -24.74 12.56 18.39
CA VAL A 28 -25.41 11.61 19.28
C VAL A 28 -25.01 11.82 20.74
N LYS A 29 -23.72 12.10 21.01
CA LYS A 29 -23.23 12.38 22.37
C LYS A 29 -23.80 13.67 22.95
N ASP A 30 -23.93 14.69 22.11
CA ASP A 30 -24.48 16.00 22.48
C ASP A 30 -26.01 15.99 22.59
N GLY A 31 -26.66 14.85 22.34
CA GLY A 31 -28.11 14.69 22.43
C GLY A 31 -28.90 15.34 21.28
N LEU A 32 -28.22 15.92 20.29
CA LEU A 32 -28.85 16.61 19.15
C LEU A 32 -29.63 15.65 18.23
N MET A 33 -29.18 14.40 18.13
CA MET A 33 -29.79 13.38 17.26
C MET A 33 -29.84 12.00 17.92
N SER A 34 -30.91 11.24 17.64
CA SER A 34 -30.93 9.81 17.95
C SER A 34 -30.01 9.02 17.01
N VAL A 35 -29.52 7.87 17.46
CA VAL A 35 -28.64 6.99 16.67
C VAL A 35 -29.25 6.64 15.30
N ARG A 36 -30.57 6.43 15.24
CA ARG A 36 -31.28 6.15 13.98
C ARG A 36 -31.25 7.36 13.04
N ARG A 37 -31.48 8.57 13.57
CA ARG A 37 -31.47 9.81 12.78
C ARG A 37 -30.07 10.11 12.26
N ALA A 38 -29.05 10.02 13.13
CA ALA A 38 -27.65 10.18 12.73
C ALA A 38 -27.22 9.14 11.67
N SER A 39 -27.67 7.89 11.79
CA SER A 39 -27.40 6.84 10.79
C SER A 39 -27.87 7.24 9.39
N LEU A 40 -29.07 7.82 9.27
CA LEU A 40 -29.63 8.25 8.00
C LEU A 40 -28.93 9.51 7.48
N SER A 41 -28.70 10.51 8.34
CA SER A 41 -28.08 11.78 7.96
C SER A 41 -26.63 11.62 7.47
N PHE A 42 -25.84 10.79 8.15
CA PHE A 42 -24.42 10.60 7.83
C PHE A 42 -24.15 9.35 6.96
N GLN A 43 -25.21 8.64 6.54
CA GLN A 43 -25.14 7.41 5.73
C GLN A 43 -24.25 6.31 6.34
N ILE A 44 -24.28 6.20 7.68
CA ILE A 44 -23.53 5.18 8.42
C ILE A 44 -24.52 4.12 8.88
N PRO A 45 -24.30 2.82 8.61
CA PRO A 45 -25.21 1.78 9.08
C PRO A 45 -25.39 1.84 10.61
N ARG A 46 -26.64 1.82 11.08
CA ARG A 46 -26.99 1.95 12.50
C ARG A 46 -26.15 1.05 13.42
N LYS A 47 -26.02 -0.23 13.09
CA LYS A 47 -25.21 -1.19 13.86
C LYS A 47 -23.73 -0.82 13.93
N THR A 48 -23.19 -0.20 12.88
CA THR A 48 -21.81 0.29 12.88
C THR A 48 -21.67 1.47 13.85
N LEU A 49 -22.59 2.44 13.79
CA LEU A 49 -22.58 3.61 14.66
C LEU A 49 -22.76 3.22 16.14
N GLU A 50 -23.71 2.32 16.45
CA GLU A 50 -23.93 1.78 17.81
C GLU A 50 -22.65 1.15 18.38
N ARG A 51 -21.99 0.29 17.60
CA ARG A 51 -20.73 -0.35 18.02
C ARG A 51 -19.63 0.67 18.26
N ARG A 52 -19.50 1.68 17.39
CA ARG A 52 -18.45 2.71 17.49
C ARG A 52 -18.65 3.61 18.70
N LEU A 53 -19.91 3.97 18.99
CA LEU A 53 -20.28 4.70 20.21
C LEU A 53 -19.96 3.90 21.47
N LYS A 54 -20.31 2.61 21.52
CA LYS A 54 -20.02 1.74 22.67
C LYS A 54 -18.53 1.66 22.99
N HIS A 55 -17.68 1.62 21.97
CA HIS A 55 -16.23 1.54 22.13
C HIS A 55 -15.51 2.89 22.08
N ASN A 56 -16.24 4.01 21.98
CA ASN A 56 -15.69 5.36 21.81
C ASN A 56 -14.59 5.43 20.73
N ASN A 57 -14.81 4.75 19.60
CA ASN A 57 -13.83 4.66 18.51
C ASN A 57 -14.31 5.46 17.30
N ASP A 58 -13.74 6.65 17.14
CA ASP A 58 -14.02 7.62 16.08
C ASP A 58 -13.12 7.43 14.84
N LYS A 59 -12.09 6.59 14.94
CA LYS A 59 -11.14 6.35 13.85
C LYS A 59 -11.68 5.35 12.83
N LYS A 60 -11.62 5.73 11.57
CA LYS A 60 -11.89 4.82 10.45
C LYS A 60 -10.62 4.03 10.12
N TRP A 61 -10.76 2.72 10.05
CA TRP A 61 -9.68 1.81 9.66
C TRP A 61 -9.94 1.36 8.23
N ASN A 62 -8.88 1.17 7.46
CA ASN A 62 -8.99 0.56 6.14
C ASN A 62 -9.47 -0.88 6.28
N LEU A 63 -10.36 -1.31 5.39
CA LEU A 63 -10.80 -2.69 5.36
C LEU A 63 -9.71 -3.54 4.69
N GLY A 64 -9.18 -4.51 5.42
CA GLY A 64 -8.18 -5.46 4.91
C GLY A 64 -6.91 -5.45 5.75
N PRO A 65 -5.94 -6.31 5.41
CA PRO A 65 -4.66 -6.33 6.08
C PRO A 65 -3.89 -5.02 5.80
N ASP A 66 -3.23 -4.52 6.83
CA ASP A 66 -2.32 -3.39 6.70
C ASP A 66 -1.13 -3.72 5.78
N SER A 67 -0.44 -2.67 5.35
CA SER A 67 0.80 -2.84 4.60
C SER A 67 1.83 -3.61 5.44
N LEU A 68 2.43 -4.64 4.86
CA LEU A 68 3.51 -5.42 5.50
C LEU A 68 4.64 -4.54 6.04
N LEU A 69 4.95 -3.45 5.35
CA LEU A 69 6.03 -2.53 5.71
C LEU A 69 5.56 -1.41 6.66
N GLY A 70 4.24 -1.17 6.76
CA GLY A 70 3.69 0.05 7.34
C GLY A 70 3.91 1.29 6.47
N THR A 71 3.17 2.36 6.75
CA THR A 71 3.12 3.57 5.91
C THR A 71 4.50 4.25 5.76
N SER A 72 5.25 4.38 6.85
CA SER A 72 6.54 5.09 6.84
C SER A 72 7.61 4.35 6.02
N ASN A 73 7.76 3.04 6.21
CA ASN A 73 8.74 2.26 5.47
C ASN A 73 8.33 2.08 4.01
N GLU A 74 7.02 1.93 3.74
CA GLU A 74 6.51 1.90 2.37
C GLU A 74 6.86 3.20 1.63
N MET A 75 6.76 4.36 2.29
CA MET A 75 7.17 5.65 1.72
C MET A 75 8.69 5.73 1.47
N ARG A 76 9.51 5.16 2.35
CA ARG A 76 10.96 5.05 2.14
C ARG A 76 11.30 4.22 0.90
N LEU A 77 10.61 3.09 0.73
CA LEU A 77 10.74 2.25 -0.48
C LEU A 77 10.29 3.00 -1.74
N VAL A 78 9.18 3.74 -1.69
CA VAL A 78 8.69 4.58 -2.80
C VAL A 78 9.71 5.64 -3.17
N ARG A 79 10.30 6.32 -2.19
CA ARG A 79 11.34 7.34 -2.40
C ARG A 79 12.57 6.72 -3.07
N HIS A 80 13.01 5.56 -2.60
CA HIS A 80 14.13 4.84 -3.19
C HIS A 80 13.87 4.49 -4.66
N ILE A 81 12.70 3.93 -4.98
CA ILE A 81 12.29 3.63 -6.36
C ILE A 81 12.32 4.89 -7.24
N LYS A 82 11.77 6.01 -6.76
CA LYS A 82 11.79 7.28 -7.51
C LYS A 82 13.20 7.80 -7.75
N ASN A 83 14.09 7.69 -6.77
CA ASN A 83 15.48 8.11 -6.93
C ASN A 83 16.19 7.27 -8.00
N MET A 84 15.99 5.95 -8.00
CA MET A 84 16.52 5.08 -9.06
C MET A 84 15.98 5.46 -10.44
N GLN A 85 14.69 5.78 -10.54
CA GLN A 85 14.09 6.25 -11.80
C GLN A 85 14.69 7.57 -12.29
N LYS A 86 14.95 8.52 -11.36
CA LYS A 86 15.62 9.79 -11.68
C LYS A 86 17.05 9.59 -12.17
N SER A 87 17.77 8.61 -11.64
CA SER A 87 19.10 8.22 -12.11
C SER A 87 19.11 7.49 -13.46
N GLY A 88 17.95 7.34 -14.12
CA GLY A 88 17.82 6.72 -15.43
C GLY A 88 17.57 5.21 -15.42
N PHE A 89 17.37 4.60 -14.25
CA PHE A 89 17.11 3.17 -14.17
C PHE A 89 15.64 2.85 -14.48
N ALA A 90 15.44 2.01 -15.50
CA ALA A 90 14.12 1.49 -15.86
C ALA A 90 13.77 0.27 -14.99
N LEU A 91 13.21 0.52 -13.80
CA LEU A 91 12.79 -0.56 -12.89
C LEU A 91 11.65 -1.39 -13.48
N THR A 92 11.83 -2.71 -13.48
CA THR A 92 10.79 -3.68 -13.85
C THR A 92 9.96 -4.10 -12.64
N ARG A 93 8.84 -4.79 -12.90
CA ARG A 93 8.02 -5.40 -11.84
C ARG A 93 8.79 -6.42 -11.00
N GLN A 94 9.75 -7.13 -11.60
CA GLN A 94 10.57 -8.10 -10.88
C GLN A 94 11.55 -7.37 -9.95
N ASP A 95 12.16 -6.28 -10.40
CA ASP A 95 13.09 -5.49 -9.58
C ASP A 95 12.41 -4.95 -8.33
N VAL A 96 11.20 -4.40 -8.46
CA VAL A 96 10.45 -3.87 -7.29
C VAL A 96 10.13 -4.99 -6.29
N ARG A 97 9.85 -6.20 -6.77
CA ARG A 97 9.58 -7.36 -5.90
C ARG A 97 10.83 -7.86 -5.17
N ARG A 98 12.00 -7.80 -5.80
CA ARG A 98 13.30 -8.11 -5.15
C ARG A 98 13.66 -7.06 -4.12
N LEU A 99 13.57 -5.77 -4.49
CA LEU A 99 13.83 -4.65 -3.58
C LEU A 99 12.95 -4.73 -2.33
N ALA A 100 11.68 -5.11 -2.48
CA ALA A 100 10.79 -5.29 -1.34
C ALA A 100 11.22 -6.42 -0.41
N TYR A 101 11.71 -7.53 -0.95
CA TYR A 101 12.21 -8.66 -0.17
C TYR A 101 13.49 -8.30 0.60
N GLU A 102 14.45 -7.67 -0.08
CA GLU A 102 15.68 -7.17 0.54
C GLU A 102 15.36 -6.17 1.66
N PHE A 103 14.44 -5.23 1.39
CA PHE A 103 14.03 -4.22 2.34
C PHE A 103 13.35 -4.81 3.58
N THR A 104 12.53 -5.86 3.43
CA THR A 104 11.94 -6.54 4.59
C THR A 104 12.99 -7.29 5.42
N ASN A 105 13.98 -7.91 4.78
CA ASN A 105 15.08 -8.58 5.47
C ASN A 105 15.95 -7.58 6.26
N GLN A 106 16.25 -6.44 5.65
CA GLN A 106 17.02 -5.37 6.30
C GLN A 106 16.32 -4.82 7.55
N LEU A 107 15.01 -4.69 7.51
CA LEU A 107 14.22 -4.23 8.66
C LEU A 107 13.95 -5.34 9.69
N GLY A 108 14.34 -6.59 9.41
CA GLY A 108 14.10 -7.73 10.30
C GLY A 108 12.62 -8.11 10.42
N PHE A 109 11.77 -7.73 9.47
CA PHE A 109 10.35 -8.07 9.52
C PHE A 109 10.10 -9.52 9.11
N ARG A 110 9.31 -10.23 9.92
CA ARG A 110 8.78 -11.54 9.54
C ARG A 110 7.82 -11.37 8.36
N HIS A 111 8.16 -11.93 7.21
CA HIS A 111 7.37 -11.83 5.99
C HIS A 111 7.05 -13.20 5.39
N LYS A 112 5.97 -13.28 4.61
CA LYS A 112 5.54 -14.50 3.89
C LYS A 112 6.07 -14.57 2.45
N PHE A 113 7.07 -13.76 2.11
CA PHE A 113 7.70 -13.83 0.80
C PHE A 113 8.46 -15.14 0.62
N ASN A 114 8.56 -15.60 -0.64
CA ASN A 114 9.18 -16.87 -0.95
C ASN A 114 10.71 -16.73 -0.85
N PRO A 115 11.37 -17.43 0.10
CA PRO A 115 12.80 -17.34 0.30
C PRO A 115 13.59 -17.89 -0.88
N ASN A 116 13.10 -18.94 -1.56
CA ASN A 116 13.82 -19.59 -2.66
C ASN A 116 13.97 -18.67 -3.88
N THR A 117 12.99 -17.79 -4.10
CA THR A 117 13.00 -16.83 -5.22
C THR A 117 13.50 -15.46 -4.82
N GLU A 118 13.70 -15.21 -3.51
CA GLU A 118 14.10 -13.91 -2.95
C GLU A 118 13.26 -12.72 -3.45
N MET A 119 11.94 -12.93 -3.53
CA MET A 119 11.02 -11.98 -4.17
C MET A 119 9.68 -11.89 -3.45
N ALA A 120 9.15 -10.66 -3.37
CA ALA A 120 7.78 -10.43 -2.92
C ALA A 120 6.74 -11.07 -3.87
N GLY A 121 5.53 -11.35 -3.39
CA GLY A 121 4.46 -11.92 -4.20
C GLY A 121 3.87 -10.95 -5.24
N HIS A 122 3.19 -11.49 -6.27
CA HIS A 122 2.47 -10.66 -7.25
C HIS A 122 1.34 -9.84 -6.62
N VAL A 123 0.60 -10.45 -5.68
CA VAL A 123 -0.49 -9.79 -4.94
C VAL A 123 0.04 -8.60 -4.14
N TRP A 124 1.21 -8.75 -3.49
CA TRP A 124 1.87 -7.67 -2.76
C TRP A 124 2.22 -6.50 -3.69
N LEU A 125 2.78 -6.78 -4.87
CA LEU A 125 3.11 -5.72 -5.83
C LEU A 125 1.85 -4.97 -6.29
N GLN A 126 0.75 -5.69 -6.53
CA GLN A 126 -0.51 -5.09 -6.94
C GLN A 126 -1.05 -4.15 -5.86
N THR A 127 -1.12 -4.60 -4.60
CA THR A 127 -1.62 -3.76 -3.50
C THR A 127 -0.70 -2.58 -3.22
N PHE A 128 0.62 -2.78 -3.28
CA PHE A 128 1.62 -1.71 -3.17
C PHE A 128 1.43 -0.61 -4.22
N LEU A 129 1.19 -0.99 -5.49
CA LEU A 129 0.94 -0.02 -6.57
C LEU A 129 -0.42 0.66 -6.47
N MET A 130 -1.45 -0.04 -5.97
CA MET A 130 -2.76 0.58 -5.71
C MET A 130 -2.68 1.63 -4.60
N ARG A 131 -1.86 1.40 -3.57
CA ARG A 131 -1.61 2.38 -2.51
C ARG A 131 -0.73 3.54 -2.97
N ASN A 132 0.19 3.30 -3.92
CA ASN A 132 1.18 4.29 -4.36
C ASN A 132 1.05 4.57 -5.88
N PRO A 133 0.00 5.28 -6.33
CA PRO A 133 -0.24 5.55 -7.75
C PRO A 133 0.82 6.45 -8.38
N THR A 134 1.67 7.11 -7.58
CA THR A 134 2.73 7.99 -8.06
C THR A 134 3.92 7.25 -8.68
N ILE A 135 4.02 5.93 -8.52
CA ILE A 135 5.07 5.11 -9.12
C ILE A 135 4.61 4.61 -10.48
N THR A 136 5.38 4.90 -11.53
CA THR A 136 5.16 4.35 -12.87
C THR A 136 6.14 3.22 -13.16
N ILE A 137 5.66 1.97 -13.23
CA ILE A 137 6.52 0.84 -13.63
C ILE A 137 6.42 0.62 -15.14
N ARG A 138 7.56 0.66 -15.84
CA ARG A 138 7.60 0.33 -17.27
C ARG A 138 7.41 -1.18 -17.44
N LYS A 139 6.51 -1.57 -18.35
CA LYS A 139 6.53 -2.95 -18.87
C LYS A 139 7.82 -3.11 -19.67
N SER A 140 8.56 -4.19 -19.48
CA SER A 140 9.69 -4.52 -20.33
C SER A 140 9.16 -4.74 -21.76
N LYS A 141 9.29 -3.74 -22.63
CA LYS A 141 9.28 -4.00 -24.08
C LYS A 141 10.56 -4.74 -24.38
N GLY A 142 10.52 -5.81 -25.18
CA GLY A 142 11.66 -6.65 -25.53
C GLY A 142 12.94 -5.82 -25.65
N LEU A 143 13.75 -5.87 -24.60
CA LEU A 143 14.93 -5.03 -24.48
C LEU A 143 16.00 -5.64 -25.38
N SER A 144 16.73 -4.80 -26.12
CA SER A 144 17.93 -5.27 -26.84
C SER A 144 18.86 -6.01 -25.87
N PRO A 145 19.63 -7.01 -26.32
CA PRO A 145 20.53 -7.78 -25.46
C PRO A 145 21.44 -6.90 -24.58
N ARG A 146 21.86 -5.73 -25.09
CA ARG A 146 22.69 -4.75 -24.39
C ARG A 146 21.97 -4.12 -23.18
N SER A 147 20.69 -3.80 -23.31
CA SER A 147 19.87 -3.30 -22.19
C SER A 147 19.53 -4.37 -21.16
N GLN A 148 19.40 -5.64 -21.57
CA GLN A 148 19.23 -6.77 -20.65
C GLN A 148 20.51 -7.08 -19.86
N SER A 149 21.67 -6.99 -20.52
CA SER A 149 22.99 -7.13 -19.89
C SER A 149 23.20 -6.08 -18.80
N MET A 150 22.89 -4.81 -19.08
CA MET A 150 22.92 -3.72 -18.09
C MET A 150 22.00 -3.98 -16.88
N ASN A 151 20.85 -4.63 -17.10
CA ASN A 151 19.92 -5.02 -16.03
C ASN A 151 20.37 -6.23 -15.22
N ARG A 152 21.17 -7.15 -15.78
CA ARG A 152 21.79 -8.28 -15.06
C ARG A 152 22.98 -7.84 -14.18
N THR A 153 23.83 -6.93 -14.69
CA THR A 153 24.94 -6.35 -13.91
C THR A 153 24.44 -5.48 -12.76
N LEU A 154 23.23 -4.94 -12.88
CA LEU A 154 22.53 -4.21 -11.83
C LEU A 154 22.19 -5.08 -10.61
N HIS A 155 22.00 -6.40 -10.73
CA HIS A 155 21.77 -7.27 -9.55
C HIS A 155 23.00 -7.41 -8.65
N SER A 156 24.22 -7.25 -9.21
CA SER A 156 25.48 -7.32 -8.48
C SER A 156 25.96 -5.95 -7.96
N GLN A 157 25.66 -4.85 -8.65
CA GLN A 157 26.06 -3.49 -8.24
C GLN A 157 25.02 -2.80 -7.32
N LYS A 158 23.75 -3.22 -7.32
CA LYS A 158 22.69 -2.67 -6.45
C LYS A 158 22.99 -2.91 -4.96
N THR A 159 23.66 -4.01 -4.61
CA THR A 159 24.04 -4.32 -3.22
C THR A 159 25.04 -3.30 -2.68
N ARG A 160 25.98 -2.80 -3.49
CA ARG A 160 27.04 -1.88 -3.02
C ARG A 160 26.56 -0.44 -2.80
N TRP A 161 25.64 0.06 -3.64
CA TRP A 161 25.05 1.40 -3.49
C TRP A 161 23.87 1.44 -2.49
N ALA A 162 23.21 0.30 -2.26
CA ALA A 162 22.17 0.17 -1.24
C ALA A 162 22.71 0.39 0.18
N TYR A 163 23.97 0.05 0.48
CA TYR A 163 24.56 0.33 1.79
C TYR A 163 24.76 1.83 2.05
N VAL A 164 25.14 2.61 1.04
CA VAL A 164 25.50 4.03 1.24
C VAL A 164 24.27 4.95 1.21
N SER A 165 23.29 4.67 0.34
CA SER A 165 22.14 5.58 0.17
C SER A 165 21.03 5.38 1.20
N PHE A 166 20.96 4.20 1.85
CA PHE A 166 19.97 3.98 2.92
C PHE A 166 20.36 4.63 4.26
N TYR A 167 21.64 4.85 4.56
CA TYR A 167 22.10 5.45 5.83
C TYR A 167 22.23 6.98 5.82
N LEU A 168 22.16 7.62 4.64
CA LEU A 168 22.43 9.07 4.48
C LEU A 168 21.16 9.95 4.41
N CYS A 169 20.03 9.50 4.95
CA CYS A 169 18.81 10.32 5.03
C CYS A 169 17.96 9.97 6.25
#